data_AF-A0A1M7QFS8-F1
#
_entry.id   AF-A0A1M7QFS8-F1
#
_cell.length_a   1.000
_cell.length_b   1.000
_cell.length_c   1.000
_cell.angle_alpha   90.00
_cell.angle_beta   90.00
_cell.angle_gamma   90.00
#
_symmetry.space_group_name_H-M   'P 1'
#
loop_
_entity.id
_entity.type
_entity.pdbx_description
1 polymer ?
#
loop_
_entity_poly.entity_id
_entity_poly.type
_entity_poly.pdbx_seq_one_letter_code
_entity_poly.pdbx_strand_id
1 'polypeptide(L)'
;MSYAEIKTKTVEKVISEEQFYTLKESLVQSYLFMDEFNKQEVKELLLYVFNINEQELIERSSSFLKHKSERATQTFTIEIAEQWVEKSNIKDIPSLLGLTHTNIEIIGPKGSVSGSHHLADWLDRANLKLVTVNRFAKGHDIVLEQKGTWYEDNGEIRGQATVYTYMRVTGGKVAFIARYDNKIEAFHMSGLNEENIIN
;
A
#
# COMPACT_ATOMS: atom_id res chain seq x y z
N MET A 1 37.48 20.66 11.58
CA MET A 1 36.69 21.40 12.58
C MET A 1 36.30 20.41 13.66
N SER A 2 36.62 20.73 14.92
CA SER A 2 36.41 19.79 16.04
C SER A 2 35.15 20.16 16.82
N TYR A 3 34.51 19.15 17.40
CA TYR A 3 33.25 19.23 18.15
C TYR A 3 33.22 20.29 19.27
N ALA A 4 34.40 20.70 19.78
CA ALA A 4 34.52 21.74 20.79
C ALA A 4 34.10 23.15 20.29
N GLU A 5 34.15 23.40 18.97
CA GLU A 5 33.84 24.72 18.40
C GLU A 5 32.32 24.94 18.20
N ILE A 6 31.50 23.89 18.29
CA ILE A 6 30.04 23.95 18.09
C ILE A 6 29.29 24.18 19.42
N LYS A 7 29.95 23.95 20.56
CA LYS A 7 29.33 24.11 21.88
C LYS A 7 29.18 25.58 22.24
N THR A 8 27.92 25.98 22.37
CA THR A 8 27.39 27.19 23.00
C THR A 8 27.25 28.43 22.09
N LYS A 9 25.99 28.75 21.76
CA LYS A 9 25.48 30.01 21.17
C LYS A 9 25.62 30.26 19.66
N THR A 10 26.21 29.37 18.86
CA THR A 10 26.42 29.66 17.43
C THR A 10 25.35 29.09 16.50
N VAL A 11 24.78 27.90 16.76
CA VAL A 11 23.76 27.31 15.86
C VAL A 11 22.47 28.13 15.86
N GLU A 12 21.98 28.54 17.03
CA GLU A 12 20.79 29.43 17.17
C GLU A 12 20.99 30.84 16.56
N LYS A 13 22.24 31.26 16.33
CA LYS A 13 22.55 32.56 15.70
C LYS A 13 22.64 32.50 14.18
N VAL A 14 22.63 31.31 13.58
CA VAL A 14 22.93 31.10 12.15
C VAL A 14 21.72 30.57 11.37
N ILE A 15 20.79 29.88 12.02
CA ILE A 15 19.58 29.34 11.36
C ILE A 15 18.32 29.81 12.09
N SER A 16 17.24 30.02 11.33
CA SER A 16 15.93 30.38 11.90
C SER A 16 15.35 29.24 12.74
N GLU A 17 14.39 29.53 13.61
CA GLU A 17 13.68 28.50 14.38
C GLU A 17 13.04 27.43 13.47
N GLU A 18 12.50 27.84 12.33
CA GLU A 18 11.94 26.92 11.32
C GLU A 18 13.01 25.99 10.73
N GLN A 19 14.19 26.53 10.39
CA GLN A 19 15.31 25.74 9.90
C GLN A 19 15.85 24.79 10.97
N PHE A 20 15.88 25.24 12.23
CA PHE A 20 16.28 24.42 13.37
C PHE A 20 15.33 23.23 13.55
N TYR A 21 14.02 23.48 13.55
CA TYR A 21 13.00 22.43 13.62
C TYR A 21 13.10 21.46 12.43
N THR A 22 13.22 21.98 11.21
CA THR A 22 13.31 21.17 9.99
C THR A 22 14.54 20.25 10.01
N LEU A 23 15.70 20.76 10.45
CA LEU A 23 16.91 19.97 10.58
C LEU A 23 16.76 18.87 11.63
N LYS A 24 16.16 19.19 12.79
CA LYS A 24 15.84 18.21 13.84
C LYS A 24 15.02 17.05 13.28
N GLU A 25 13.92 17.36 12.60
CA GLU A 25 13.03 16.34 12.03
C GLU A 25 13.73 15.49 10.98
N SER A 26 14.47 16.11 10.07
CA SER A 26 15.22 15.40 9.02
C SER A 26 16.21 14.39 9.60
N LEU A 27 16.94 14.78 10.66
CA LEU A 27 17.91 13.91 11.33
C LEU A 27 17.24 12.76 12.08
N VAL A 28 16.13 13.01 12.79
CA VAL A 28 15.36 11.95 13.45
C VAL A 28 14.85 10.92 12.44
N GLN A 29 14.35 11.38 11.28
CA GLN A 29 13.82 10.51 10.22
C GLN A 29 14.91 9.69 9.52
N SER A 30 16.11 10.26 9.37
CA SER A 30 17.22 9.62 8.66
C SER A 30 18.13 8.77 9.56
N TYR A 31 18.04 8.91 10.89
CA TYR A 31 18.91 8.26 11.86
C TYR A 31 19.11 6.76 11.64
N LEU A 32 18.04 6.00 11.41
CA LEU A 32 18.13 4.54 11.24
C LEU A 32 18.72 4.10 9.89
N PHE A 33 18.90 5.01 8.93
CA PHE A 33 19.47 4.75 7.60
C PHE A 33 20.94 5.11 7.47
N MET A 34 21.52 5.78 8.48
CA MET A 34 22.91 6.18 8.48
C MET A 34 23.83 4.98 8.77
N ASP A 35 25.07 5.04 8.29
CA ASP A 35 26.12 4.16 8.80
C ASP A 35 26.45 4.49 10.26
N GLU A 36 27.15 3.58 10.93
CA GLU A 36 27.43 3.69 12.37
C GLU A 36 28.25 4.93 12.73
N PHE A 37 29.12 5.41 11.83
CA PHE A 37 29.89 6.63 12.07
C PHE A 37 28.98 7.86 12.08
N ASN A 38 28.16 8.03 11.04
CA ASN A 38 27.20 9.12 10.93
C ASN A 38 26.12 9.05 12.01
N LYS A 39 25.66 7.85 12.40
CA LYS A 39 24.73 7.67 13.51
C LYS A 39 25.26 8.23 14.81
N GLN A 40 26.53 7.97 15.13
CA GLN A 40 27.10 8.45 16.39
C GLN A 40 27.12 9.99 16.43
N GLU A 41 27.60 10.63 15.35
CA GLU A 41 27.62 12.11 15.27
C GLU A 41 26.22 12.73 15.35
N VAL A 42 25.25 12.15 14.63
CA VAL A 42 23.87 12.64 14.63
C VAL A 42 23.17 12.36 15.97
N LYS A 43 23.44 11.23 16.62
CA LYS A 43 22.93 10.94 17.96
C LYS A 43 23.38 12.02 18.93
N GLU A 44 24.67 12.38 18.93
CA GLU A 44 25.18 13.43 19.81
C GLU A 44 24.54 14.79 19.51
N LEU A 45 24.36 15.16 18.24
CA LEU A 45 23.67 16.39 17.87
C LEU A 45 22.21 16.40 18.35
N LEU A 46 21.48 15.30 18.17
CA LEU A 46 20.08 15.17 18.58
C LEU A 46 19.92 15.20 20.11
N LEU A 47 20.83 14.57 20.85
CA LEU A 47 20.81 14.55 22.31
C LEU A 47 21.22 15.89 22.92
N TYR A 48 22.31 16.50 22.44
CA TYR A 48 22.92 17.66 23.11
C TYR A 48 22.50 19.02 22.56
N VAL A 49 22.13 19.10 21.27
CA VAL A 49 21.70 20.37 20.63
C VAL A 49 20.19 20.45 20.52
N PHE A 50 19.53 19.37 20.07
CA PHE A 50 18.08 19.35 19.90
C PHE A 50 17.29 18.88 21.13
N ASN A 51 18.00 18.49 22.20
CA ASN A 51 17.48 18.06 23.48
C ASN A 51 16.41 16.95 23.36
N ILE A 52 16.59 16.03 22.41
CA ILE A 52 15.83 14.79 22.31
C ILE A 52 16.49 13.78 23.24
N ASN A 53 15.73 12.95 23.96
CA ASN A 53 16.33 11.85 24.70
C ASN A 53 16.45 10.59 23.82
N GLU A 54 17.26 9.61 24.24
CA GLU A 54 17.52 8.41 23.42
C GLU A 54 16.26 7.58 23.14
N GLN A 55 15.36 7.47 24.12
CA GLN A 55 14.10 6.76 23.95
C GLN A 55 13.22 7.45 22.89
N GLU A 56 13.06 8.77 22.98
CA GLU A 56 12.32 9.56 22.01
C GLU A 56 12.92 9.44 20.59
N LEU A 57 14.25 9.45 20.45
CA LEU A 57 14.92 9.25 19.17
C LEU A 57 14.56 7.88 18.55
N ILE A 58 14.65 6.81 19.34
CA ILE A 58 14.34 5.45 18.87
C ILE A 58 12.87 5.32 18.50
N GLU A 59 11.96 5.80 19.35
CA GLU A 59 10.52 5.72 19.12
C GLU A 59 10.11 6.47 17.84
N ARG A 60 10.59 7.70 17.68
CA ARG A 60 10.23 8.56 16.54
C ARG A 60 10.82 8.06 15.23
N SER A 61 12.09 7.66 15.22
CA SER A 61 12.73 7.10 14.03
C SER A 61 12.09 5.78 13.61
N SER A 62 11.75 4.91 14.56
CA SER A 62 11.04 3.65 14.29
C SER A 62 9.62 3.87 13.78
N SER A 63 8.89 4.82 14.36
CA SER A 63 7.55 5.22 13.90
C SER A 63 7.59 5.72 12.45
N PHE A 64 8.57 6.56 12.11
CA PHE A 64 8.78 7.01 10.75
C PHE A 64 9.04 5.86 9.77
N LEU A 65 9.91 4.91 10.14
CA LEU A 65 10.17 3.71 9.33
C LEU A 65 8.89 2.91 9.09
N LYS A 66 8.11 2.66 10.15
CA LYS A 66 6.87 1.91 10.08
C LYS A 66 5.89 2.57 9.11
N HIS A 67 5.64 3.87 9.25
CA HIS A 67 4.74 4.60 8.36
C HIS A 67 5.24 4.63 6.91
N LYS A 68 6.55 4.78 6.70
CA LYS A 68 7.15 4.72 5.36
C LYS A 68 6.96 3.33 4.72
N SER A 69 7.17 2.26 5.50
CA SER A 69 6.99 0.88 5.05
C SER A 69 5.52 0.55 4.76
N GLU A 70 4.60 0.98 5.62
CA GLU A 70 3.16 0.81 5.42
C GLU A 70 2.68 1.51 4.15
N ARG A 71 3.14 2.76 3.92
CA ARG A 71 2.82 3.51 2.70
C ARG A 71 3.36 2.80 1.45
N ALA A 72 4.62 2.36 1.48
CA ALA A 72 5.21 1.64 0.35
C ALA A 72 4.46 0.33 0.04
N THR A 73 4.07 -0.40 1.08
CA THR A 73 3.26 -1.63 0.97
C THR A 73 1.90 -1.34 0.36
N GLN A 74 1.23 -0.28 0.80
CA GLN A 74 -0.07 0.14 0.28
C GLN A 74 0.03 0.55 -1.20
N THR A 75 1.02 1.36 -1.58
CA THR A 75 1.26 1.75 -2.98
C THR A 75 1.47 0.52 -3.87
N PHE A 76 2.30 -0.42 -3.42
CA PHE A 76 2.57 -1.65 -4.16
C PHE A 76 1.33 -2.55 -4.27
N THR A 77 0.51 -2.64 -3.21
CA THR A 77 -0.77 -3.36 -3.23
C THR A 77 -1.73 -2.78 -4.26
N ILE A 78 -1.85 -1.46 -4.33
CA ILE A 78 -2.69 -0.77 -5.33
C ILE A 78 -2.20 -1.09 -6.75
N GLU A 79 -0.90 -0.97 -6.99
CA GLU A 79 -0.31 -1.23 -8.30
C GLU A 79 -0.59 -2.66 -8.78
N ILE A 80 -0.33 -3.67 -7.94
CA ILE A 80 -0.56 -5.08 -8.28
C ILE A 80 -2.05 -5.37 -8.53
N ALA A 81 -2.94 -4.83 -7.70
CA ALA A 81 -4.37 -5.03 -7.86
C ALA A 81 -4.91 -4.43 -9.17
N GLU A 82 -4.49 -3.22 -9.51
CA GLU A 82 -4.89 -2.56 -10.76
C GLU A 82 -4.34 -3.29 -11.99
N GLN A 83 -3.07 -3.69 -11.97
CA GLN A 83 -2.50 -4.50 -13.06
C GLN A 83 -3.25 -5.82 -13.21
N TRP A 84 -3.60 -6.47 -12.11
CA TRP A 84 -4.39 -7.71 -12.16
C TRP A 84 -5.75 -7.47 -12.82
N VAL A 85 -6.46 -6.39 -12.45
CA VAL A 85 -7.74 -6.02 -13.10
C VAL A 85 -7.55 -5.74 -14.58
N GLU A 86 -6.54 -4.96 -14.97
CA GLU A 86 -6.23 -4.66 -16.36
C GLU A 86 -6.01 -5.94 -17.18
N LYS A 87 -5.16 -6.85 -16.70
CA LYS A 87 -4.88 -8.12 -17.39
C LYS A 87 -6.10 -9.03 -17.42
N SER A 88 -6.96 -8.98 -16.40
CA SER A 88 -8.25 -9.71 -16.37
C SER A 88 -9.22 -9.21 -17.45
N ASN A 89 -9.31 -7.90 -17.66
CA ASN A 89 -10.20 -7.29 -18.65
C ASN A 89 -9.86 -7.65 -20.09
N ILE A 90 -8.59 -7.96 -20.38
CA ILE A 90 -8.11 -8.39 -21.70
C ILE A 90 -7.85 -9.90 -21.78
N LYS A 91 -8.19 -10.67 -20.74
CA LYS A 91 -7.95 -12.11 -20.62
C LYS A 91 -6.49 -12.53 -20.90
N ASP A 92 -5.50 -11.73 -20.48
CA ASP A 92 -4.07 -12.05 -20.60
C ASP A 92 -3.65 -13.04 -19.49
N ILE A 93 -3.94 -14.32 -19.72
CA ILE A 93 -3.72 -15.40 -18.76
C ILE A 93 -2.24 -15.53 -18.34
N PRO A 94 -1.24 -15.51 -19.25
CA PRO A 94 0.16 -15.59 -18.83
C PRO A 94 0.58 -14.49 -17.87
N SER A 95 0.23 -13.22 -18.15
CA SER A 95 0.57 -12.09 -17.27
C SER A 95 -0.16 -12.19 -15.93
N LEU A 96 -1.42 -12.60 -15.95
CA LEU A 96 -2.20 -12.82 -14.72
C LEU A 96 -1.60 -13.89 -13.82
N LEU A 97 -1.15 -15.02 -14.37
CA LEU A 97 -0.49 -16.07 -13.58
C LEU A 97 0.80 -15.56 -12.92
N GLY A 98 1.50 -14.60 -13.55
CA GLY A 98 2.63 -13.90 -12.95
C GLY A 98 2.25 -13.07 -11.71
N LEU A 99 1.09 -12.42 -11.76
CA LEU A 99 0.54 -11.57 -10.69
C LEU A 99 -0.27 -12.34 -9.63
N THR A 100 -0.54 -13.63 -9.85
CA THR A 100 -1.46 -14.42 -9.03
C THR A 100 -0.70 -15.44 -8.18
N HIS A 101 -1.02 -15.51 -6.90
CA HIS A 101 -0.47 -16.51 -6.00
C HIS A 101 -0.94 -17.91 -6.42
N THR A 102 -0.06 -18.92 -6.34
CA THR A 102 -0.39 -20.29 -6.77
C THR A 102 -1.60 -20.87 -6.05
N ASN A 103 -1.76 -20.53 -4.77
CA ASN A 103 -2.87 -20.94 -3.92
C ASN A 103 -3.93 -19.82 -3.75
N ILE A 104 -4.15 -18.98 -4.76
CA ILE A 104 -5.16 -17.91 -4.67
C ILE A 104 -6.53 -18.48 -4.26
N GLU A 105 -7.21 -17.78 -3.38
CA GLU A 105 -8.63 -18.00 -3.09
C GLU A 105 -9.48 -17.00 -3.88
N ILE A 106 -10.46 -17.51 -4.62
CA ILE A 106 -11.37 -16.72 -5.45
C ILE A 106 -12.79 -17.00 -4.98
N ILE A 107 -13.49 -15.98 -4.50
CA ILE A 107 -14.88 -16.06 -4.05
C ILE A 107 -15.77 -15.27 -5.02
N GLY A 108 -16.83 -15.92 -5.49
CA GLY A 108 -17.88 -15.26 -6.27
C GLY A 108 -19.28 -15.75 -5.91
N PRO A 109 -20.32 -15.19 -6.54
CA PRO A 109 -21.71 -15.51 -6.23
C PRO A 109 -22.08 -17.00 -6.39
N LYS A 110 -21.32 -17.73 -7.22
CA LYS A 110 -21.53 -19.16 -7.52
C LYS A 110 -20.66 -20.10 -6.68
N GLY A 111 -19.98 -19.57 -5.65
CA GLY A 111 -19.10 -20.34 -4.75
C GLY A 111 -17.65 -19.88 -4.77
N SER A 112 -16.79 -20.64 -4.11
CA SER A 112 -15.35 -20.39 -4.02
C SER A 112 -14.54 -21.40 -4.81
N VAL A 113 -13.36 -20.98 -5.27
CA VAL A 113 -12.36 -21.84 -5.90
C VAL A 113 -10.98 -21.47 -5.40
N SER A 114 -10.10 -22.47 -5.26
CA SER A 114 -8.74 -22.28 -4.79
C SER A 114 -7.72 -22.80 -5.81
N GLY A 115 -6.70 -21.99 -6.08
CA GLY A 115 -5.60 -22.34 -6.98
C GLY A 115 -5.64 -21.57 -8.30
N SER A 116 -4.48 -21.07 -8.73
CA SER A 116 -4.37 -20.19 -9.91
C SER A 116 -4.67 -20.90 -11.23
N HIS A 117 -4.61 -22.23 -11.26
CA HIS A 117 -4.94 -23.04 -12.45
C HIS A 117 -6.41 -22.92 -12.89
N HIS A 118 -7.31 -22.46 -12.00
CA HIS A 118 -8.71 -22.20 -12.32
C HIS A 118 -9.00 -20.82 -12.91
N LEU A 119 -7.98 -19.96 -13.04
CA LEU A 119 -8.19 -18.55 -13.37
C LEU A 119 -8.74 -18.35 -14.79
N ALA A 120 -8.27 -19.13 -15.77
CA ALA A 120 -8.76 -19.05 -17.14
C ALA A 120 -10.26 -19.38 -17.22
N ASP A 121 -10.67 -20.52 -16.64
CA ASP A 121 -12.08 -20.94 -16.58
C ASP A 121 -12.95 -19.92 -15.82
N TRP A 122 -12.41 -19.34 -14.74
CA TRP A 122 -13.14 -18.35 -13.97
C TRP A 122 -13.39 -17.07 -14.77
N LEU A 123 -12.36 -16.55 -15.46
CA LEU A 123 -12.48 -15.35 -16.29
C LEU A 123 -13.42 -15.56 -17.47
N ASP A 124 -13.37 -16.74 -18.08
CA ASP A 124 -14.22 -17.06 -19.22
C ASP A 124 -15.69 -17.13 -18.81
N ARG A 125 -16.01 -17.83 -17.72
CA ARG A 125 -17.38 -17.85 -17.16
C ARG A 125 -17.87 -16.49 -16.70
N ALA A 126 -16.97 -15.64 -16.22
CA ALA A 126 -17.31 -14.31 -15.73
C ALA A 126 -17.67 -13.36 -16.89
N ASN A 127 -16.93 -13.46 -18.01
CA ASN A 127 -17.07 -12.67 -19.24
C ASN A 127 -17.47 -11.21 -19.01
N LEU A 128 -16.66 -10.48 -18.25
CA LEU A 128 -16.96 -9.11 -17.85
C LEU A 128 -15.72 -8.21 -17.90
N LYS A 129 -15.96 -6.91 -17.99
CA LYS A 129 -14.95 -5.87 -17.86
C LYS A 129 -15.25 -4.97 -16.66
N LEU A 130 -14.21 -4.56 -15.95
CA LEU A 130 -14.26 -3.71 -14.77
C LEU A 130 -13.53 -2.41 -15.02
N VAL A 131 -14.15 -1.29 -14.67
CA VAL A 131 -13.50 0.02 -14.64
C VAL A 131 -13.48 0.50 -13.19
N THR A 132 -12.29 0.65 -12.62
CA THR A 132 -12.12 1.16 -11.26
C THR A 132 -12.53 2.62 -11.16
N VAL A 133 -13.39 2.92 -10.20
CA VAL A 133 -13.88 4.26 -9.87
C VAL A 133 -13.19 4.78 -8.61
N ASN A 134 -13.25 4.01 -7.51
CA ASN A 134 -12.62 4.36 -6.24
C ASN A 134 -11.77 3.20 -5.72
N ARG A 135 -10.79 3.55 -4.88
CA ARG A 135 -9.85 2.63 -4.24
C ARG A 135 -9.89 2.85 -2.74
N PHE A 136 -9.99 1.77 -1.99
CA PHE A 136 -9.84 1.79 -0.54
C PHE A 136 -8.72 0.80 -0.20
N ALA A 137 -7.63 1.22 0.43
CA ALA A 137 -6.49 0.33 0.67
C ALA A 137 -5.86 0.56 2.05
N LYS A 138 -5.32 -0.51 2.64
CA LYS A 138 -4.50 -0.44 3.86
C LYS A 138 -3.55 -1.64 3.90
N GLY A 139 -2.25 -1.37 3.97
CA GLY A 139 -1.24 -2.44 3.98
C GLY A 139 -1.36 -3.33 2.75
N HIS A 140 -1.73 -4.59 2.95
CA HIS A 140 -1.84 -5.64 1.93
C HIS A 140 -3.24 -5.80 1.33
N ASP A 141 -4.22 -5.06 1.83
CA ASP A 141 -5.64 -5.23 1.51
C ASP A 141 -6.16 -4.03 0.71
N ILE A 142 -6.97 -4.31 -0.30
CA ILE A 142 -7.59 -3.29 -1.15
C ILE A 142 -9.00 -3.69 -1.59
N VAL A 143 -9.94 -2.75 -1.50
CA VAL A 143 -11.26 -2.83 -2.12
C VAL A 143 -11.31 -1.84 -3.28
N LEU A 144 -11.65 -2.34 -4.45
CA LEU A 144 -11.89 -1.55 -5.66
C LEU A 144 -13.39 -1.41 -5.85
N GLU A 145 -13.90 -0.17 -5.88
CA GLU A 145 -15.24 0.11 -6.38
C GLU A 145 -15.18 0.23 -7.89
N GLN A 146 -15.98 -0.56 -8.60
CA GLN A 146 -15.83 -0.74 -10.05
C GLN A 146 -17.17 -0.72 -10.76
N LYS A 147 -17.20 -0.12 -11.95
CA LYS A 147 -18.29 -0.30 -12.91
C LYS A 147 -18.03 -1.58 -13.70
N GLY A 148 -18.85 -2.60 -13.46
CA GLY A 148 -18.83 -3.87 -14.19
C GLY A 148 -19.74 -3.83 -15.41
N THR A 149 -19.27 -4.40 -16.52
CA THR A 149 -20.07 -4.69 -17.72
C THR A 149 -19.88 -6.15 -18.08
N TRP A 150 -20.98 -6.90 -18.14
CA TRP A 150 -21.01 -8.31 -18.52
C TRP A 150 -21.44 -8.45 -19.97
N TYR A 151 -20.86 -9.44 -20.63
CA TYR A 151 -21.10 -9.70 -22.04
C TYR A 151 -21.68 -11.09 -22.25
N GLU A 152 -22.54 -11.21 -23.25
CA GLU A 152 -22.90 -12.48 -23.86
C GLU A 152 -21.74 -13.00 -24.74
N ASP A 153 -21.81 -14.27 -25.15
CA ASP A 153 -20.76 -14.90 -25.98
C ASP A 153 -20.61 -14.23 -27.35
N ASN A 154 -21.68 -13.63 -27.87
CA ASN A 154 -21.69 -12.85 -29.11
C ASN A 154 -21.09 -11.44 -28.95
N GLY A 155 -20.67 -11.05 -27.74
CA GLY A 155 -20.10 -9.74 -27.44
C GLY A 155 -21.12 -8.63 -27.11
N GLU A 156 -22.42 -8.92 -27.11
CA GLU A 156 -23.45 -7.97 -26.68
C GLU A 156 -23.41 -7.77 -25.17
N ILE A 157 -23.83 -6.59 -24.71
CA ILE A 157 -23.90 -6.29 -23.27
C ILE A 157 -25.09 -7.03 -22.66
N ARG A 158 -24.80 -7.95 -21.74
CA ARG A 158 -25.81 -8.65 -20.92
C ARG A 158 -26.31 -7.80 -19.77
N GLY A 159 -25.44 -6.97 -19.19
CA GLY A 159 -25.80 -6.14 -18.04
C GLY A 159 -24.64 -5.31 -17.50
N GLN A 160 -24.97 -4.37 -16.62
CA GLN A 160 -24.02 -3.46 -15.97
C GLN A 160 -24.43 -3.22 -14.51
N ALA A 161 -23.43 -3.08 -13.64
CA ALA A 161 -23.64 -2.83 -12.21
C ALA A 161 -22.37 -2.26 -11.57
N THR A 162 -22.52 -1.54 -10.46
CA THR A 162 -21.39 -1.26 -9.57
C THR A 162 -21.11 -2.48 -8.70
N VAL A 163 -19.84 -2.86 -8.58
CA VAL A 163 -19.38 -3.97 -7.75
C VAL A 163 -18.17 -3.55 -6.93
N TYR A 164 -17.91 -4.31 -5.87
CA TYR A 164 -16.77 -4.09 -4.99
C TYR A 164 -15.89 -5.32 -4.98
N THR A 165 -14.67 -5.19 -5.49
CA THR A 165 -13.68 -6.28 -5.55
C THR A 165 -12.68 -6.12 -4.42
N TYR A 166 -12.71 -7.02 -3.45
CA TYR A 166 -11.72 -7.12 -2.40
C TYR A 166 -10.56 -8.00 -2.89
N MET A 167 -9.32 -7.51 -2.76
CA MET A 167 -8.10 -8.24 -3.05
C MET A 167 -7.12 -8.16 -1.88
N ARG A 168 -6.39 -9.25 -1.64
CA ARG A 168 -5.22 -9.25 -0.74
C ARG A 168 -3.96 -9.57 -1.53
N VAL A 169 -2.93 -8.73 -1.38
CA VAL A 169 -1.64 -8.87 -2.06
C VAL A 169 -0.56 -9.27 -1.06
N THR A 170 0.04 -10.44 -1.26
CA THR A 170 1.12 -10.98 -0.43
C THR A 170 2.28 -11.44 -1.31
N GLY A 171 3.52 -11.09 -0.94
CA GLY A 171 4.70 -11.46 -1.73
C GLY A 171 4.65 -10.95 -3.19
N GLY A 172 4.02 -9.79 -3.41
CA GLY A 172 3.85 -9.19 -4.74
C GLY A 172 2.85 -9.90 -5.64
N LYS A 173 1.98 -10.75 -5.07
CA LYS A 173 0.96 -11.49 -5.82
C LYS A 173 -0.40 -11.40 -5.14
N VAL A 174 -1.45 -11.40 -5.95
CA VAL A 174 -2.84 -11.50 -5.47
C VAL A 174 -3.05 -12.90 -4.91
N ALA A 175 -3.29 -12.98 -3.61
CA ALA A 175 -3.52 -14.23 -2.88
C ALA A 175 -4.99 -14.48 -2.53
N PHE A 176 -5.81 -13.44 -2.57
CA PHE A 176 -7.24 -13.53 -2.34
C PHE A 176 -7.96 -12.55 -3.26
N ILE A 177 -9.10 -12.96 -3.79
CA ILE A 177 -10.05 -12.09 -4.49
C ILE A 177 -11.49 -12.49 -4.14
N ALA A 178 -12.33 -11.49 -3.87
CA ALA A 178 -13.76 -11.68 -3.71
C ALA A 178 -14.52 -10.51 -4.33
N ARG A 179 -15.63 -10.79 -5.01
CA ARG A 179 -16.51 -9.76 -5.56
C ARG A 179 -17.84 -9.72 -4.81
N TYR A 180 -18.23 -8.52 -4.41
CA TYR A 180 -19.48 -8.25 -3.70
C TYR A 180 -20.33 -7.25 -4.49
N ASP A 181 -21.65 -7.38 -4.37
CA ASP A 181 -22.60 -6.47 -5.03
C ASP A 181 -22.80 -5.18 -4.23
N ASN A 182 -22.29 -5.11 -2.98
CA ASN A 182 -22.38 -3.94 -2.13
C ASN A 182 -21.10 -3.67 -1.32
N LYS A 183 -20.92 -2.39 -0.98
CA LYS A 183 -19.74 -1.88 -0.27
C LYS A 183 -19.61 -2.40 1.15
N ILE A 184 -20.75 -2.58 1.83
CA ILE A 184 -20.80 -2.95 3.25
C ILE A 184 -20.19 -4.34 3.45
N GLU A 185 -20.55 -5.30 2.60
CA GLU A 185 -19.98 -6.65 2.64
C GLU A 185 -18.49 -6.66 2.31
N ALA A 186 -18.07 -5.92 1.28
CA ALA A 186 -16.66 -5.81 0.92
C ALA A 186 -15.81 -5.22 2.06
N PHE A 187 -16.31 -4.19 2.74
CA PHE A 187 -15.67 -3.59 3.92
C PHE A 187 -15.67 -4.52 5.13
N HIS A 188 -16.77 -5.21 5.39
CA HIS A 188 -16.83 -6.20 6.47
C HIS A 188 -15.78 -7.30 6.29
N MET A 189 -15.65 -7.82 5.06
CA MET A 189 -14.73 -8.91 4.76
C MET A 189 -13.27 -8.49 4.68
N SER A 190 -12.99 -7.25 4.28
CA SER A 190 -11.62 -6.71 4.17
C SER A 190 -11.11 -6.05 5.45
N GLY A 191 -12.01 -5.64 6.36
CA GLY A 191 -11.69 -4.79 7.50
C GLY A 191 -11.37 -3.34 7.11
N LEU A 192 -11.66 -2.93 5.87
CA LEU A 192 -11.51 -1.56 5.39
C LEU A 192 -12.77 -0.74 5.63
N ASN A 193 -12.62 0.58 5.51
CA ASN A 193 -13.72 1.54 5.58
C ASN A 193 -13.43 2.78 4.69
N GLU A 194 -14.32 3.77 4.74
CA GLU A 194 -14.22 5.01 3.95
C GLU A 194 -12.94 5.82 4.23
N GLU A 195 -12.40 5.75 5.46
CA GLU A 195 -11.16 6.45 5.82
C GLU A 195 -9.93 5.87 5.11
N ASN A 196 -10.07 4.70 4.48
CA ASN A 196 -9.03 4.07 3.69
C ASN A 196 -9.07 4.46 2.21
N ILE A 197 -9.91 5.44 1.83
CA ILE A 197 -9.95 5.95 0.46
C ILE A 197 -8.59 6.48 0.01
N ILE A 198 -8.21 6.17 -1.22
CA ILE A 198 -6.99 6.65 -1.87
C ILE A 198 -7.35 7.79 -2.82
N ASN A 199 -6.81 8.97 -2.53
CA ASN A 199 -6.95 10.18 -3.35
C ASN A 199 -5.89 10.26 -4.45
#